data_AF-A0AAN6FJV2-F1
#
_entry.id   AF-A0AAN6FJV2-F1
#
_cell.length_a   1.000
_cell.length_b   1.000
_cell.length_c   1.000
_cell.angle_alpha   90.00
_cell.angle_beta   90.00
_cell.angle_gamma   90.00
#
_symmetry.space_group_name_H-M   'P 1'
#
loop_
_entity.id
_entity.type
_entity.pdbx_description
1 polymer ?
#
loop_
_entity_poly.entity_id
_entity_poly.type
_entity_poly.pdbx_seq_one_letter_code
_entity_poly.pdbx_strand_id
1 'polypeptide(L)'
;MNENLLERFGRARRAFRPEREQAQVWILPSTLNLRIRNYFQPSTVPIHGSAWLSRPAVPSTEEILDTDTASSNSADIVEIVPNKPQGAWESKEAYLSAQYELLREDALQPLRMAVARMRITPEGNEETFCASIGIYDKASELPPAAIRPTY
;
A
#
# COMPACT_ATOMS: atom_id res chain seq x y z
N MET A 1 11.40 -19.47 34.83
CA MET A 1 9.93 -19.62 35.00
C MET A 1 9.16 -19.34 33.70
N ASN A 2 9.33 -20.25 32.73
CA ASN A 2 8.39 -20.54 31.63
C ASN A 2 8.72 -21.97 31.14
N GLU A 3 8.96 -22.88 32.09
CA GLU A 3 9.52 -24.22 31.85
C GLU A 3 8.44 -25.29 31.69
N ASN A 4 7.16 -24.91 31.85
CA ASN A 4 6.03 -25.84 31.90
C ASN A 4 5.16 -25.79 30.64
N LEU A 5 5.56 -25.03 29.62
CA LEU A 5 4.86 -24.98 28.34
C LEU A 5 5.35 -26.14 27.47
N LEU A 6 4.55 -27.20 27.40
CA LEU A 6 4.78 -28.31 26.47
C LEU A 6 4.73 -27.79 25.02
N GLU A 7 5.90 -27.70 24.38
CA GLU A 7 6.04 -27.36 22.98
C GLU A 7 5.33 -28.41 22.10
N ARG A 8 4.21 -28.03 21.49
CA ARG A 8 3.41 -28.90 20.59
C ARG A 8 4.10 -29.23 19.26
N PHE A 9 5.23 -28.60 18.95
CA PHE A 9 5.92 -28.79 17.67
C PHE A 9 7.13 -29.72 17.81
N GLY A 10 6.89 -30.92 18.33
CA GLY A 10 7.81 -32.03 18.13
C GLY A 10 7.85 -32.38 16.64
N ARG A 11 9.05 -32.39 16.04
CA ARG A 11 9.25 -32.87 14.67
C ARG A 11 8.79 -34.32 14.58
N ALA A 12 7.59 -34.53 14.05
CA ALA A 12 7.05 -35.86 13.83
C ALA A 12 7.92 -36.60 12.82
N ARG A 13 8.68 -37.59 13.31
CA ARG A 13 9.23 -38.65 12.46
C ARG A 13 8.04 -39.44 11.91
N ARG A 14 7.83 -39.37 10.60
CA ARG A 14 6.95 -40.22 9.77
C ARG A 14 5.69 -40.71 10.51
N ALA A 15 4.66 -39.89 10.54
CA ALA A 15 3.32 -40.37 10.91
C ALA A 15 2.86 -41.41 9.87
N PHE A 16 2.58 -42.62 10.33
CA PHE A 16 1.87 -43.63 9.55
C PHE A 16 0.45 -43.10 9.30
N ARG A 17 0.09 -42.91 8.03
CA ARG A 17 -1.25 -42.48 7.61
C ARG A 17 -2.11 -43.75 7.42
N PRO A 18 -3.07 -44.06 8.31
CA PRO A 18 -4.08 -45.06 7.97
C PRO A 18 -4.93 -44.51 6.81
N GLU A 19 -5.03 -45.27 5.72
CA GLU A 19 -5.53 -44.83 4.40
C GLU A 19 -7.04 -44.55 4.35
N ARG A 20 -7.79 -44.61 5.47
CA ARG A 20 -9.26 -44.52 5.46
C ARG A 20 -9.89 -43.85 6.68
N GLU A 21 -9.32 -42.79 7.21
CA GLU A 21 -10.07 -41.90 8.10
C GLU A 21 -10.87 -40.88 7.28
N GLN A 22 -12.15 -41.18 7.08
CA GLN A 22 -13.10 -40.18 6.59
C GLN A 22 -13.22 -39.11 7.69
N ALA A 23 -12.64 -37.93 7.44
CA ALA A 23 -12.82 -36.78 8.31
C ALA A 23 -14.30 -36.39 8.30
N GLN A 24 -14.98 -36.54 9.44
CA GLN A 24 -16.31 -35.97 9.61
C GLN A 24 -16.19 -34.45 9.56
N VAL A 25 -16.60 -33.86 8.44
CA VAL A 25 -16.78 -32.42 8.30
C VAL A 25 -18.08 -32.07 9.04
N TRP A 26 -17.94 -31.62 10.27
CA TRP A 26 -19.05 -31.05 11.02
C TRP A 26 -19.38 -29.69 10.39
N ILE A 27 -20.28 -29.68 9.41
CA ILE A 27 -20.90 -28.45 8.90
C ILE A 27 -21.89 -28.01 9.98
N LEU A 28 -21.39 -27.26 10.96
CA LEU A 28 -22.26 -26.58 11.90
C LEU A 28 -23.12 -25.61 11.10
N PRO A 29 -24.45 -25.54 11.36
CA PRO A 29 -25.27 -24.49 10.77
C PRO A 29 -24.63 -23.15 11.14
N SER A 30 -24.43 -22.28 10.16
CA SER A 30 -23.89 -20.95 10.40
C SER A 30 -24.92 -20.16 11.20
N THR A 31 -24.91 -20.31 12.53
CA THR A 31 -25.59 -19.40 13.44
C THR A 31 -24.82 -18.08 13.35
N LEU A 32 -25.16 -17.31 12.31
CA LEU A 32 -24.57 -16.01 12.05
C LEU A 32 -24.79 -15.16 13.28
N ASN A 33 -23.70 -14.81 13.97
CA ASN A 33 -23.77 -13.93 15.11
C ASN A 33 -24.31 -12.57 14.64
N LEU A 34 -25.56 -12.28 14.98
CA LEU A 34 -26.25 -11.05 14.58
C LEU A 34 -25.50 -9.79 15.05
N ARG A 35 -24.70 -9.89 16.12
CA ARG A 35 -23.85 -8.80 16.59
C ARG A 35 -22.78 -8.40 15.56
N ILE A 36 -22.26 -9.35 14.79
CA ILE A 36 -21.29 -9.08 13.72
C ILE A 36 -21.98 -8.26 12.63
N ARG A 37 -23.18 -8.66 12.19
CA ARG A 37 -23.96 -7.89 11.21
C ARG A 37 -24.28 -6.48 11.70
N ASN A 38 -24.69 -6.34 12.96
CA ASN A 38 -24.99 -5.04 13.56
C ASN A 38 -23.74 -4.14 13.67
N TYR A 39 -22.55 -4.73 13.87
CA TYR A 39 -21.28 -4.00 13.88
C TYR A 39 -20.95 -3.37 12.52
N PHE A 40 -21.28 -4.04 11.40
CA PHE A 40 -21.06 -3.52 10.04
C PHE A 40 -22.17 -2.58 9.55
N GLN A 41 -23.31 -2.54 10.23
CA GLN A 41 -24.44 -1.71 9.82
C GLN A 41 -24.09 -0.21 9.73
N PRO A 42 -23.35 0.39 10.69
CA PRO A 42 -22.89 1.77 10.58
C PRO A 42 -21.95 2.03 9.41
N SER A 43 -21.14 1.05 8.99
CA SER A 43 -20.25 1.20 7.82
C SER A 43 -20.97 1.15 6.47
N THR A 44 -22.25 0.76 6.44
CA THR A 44 -23.07 0.82 5.23
C THR A 44 -23.68 2.19 4.99
N VAL A 45 -23.66 3.07 6.00
CA VAL A 45 -24.06 4.46 5.84
C VAL A 45 -22.98 5.14 5.00
N PRO A 46 -23.33 5.74 3.85
CA PRO A 46 -22.36 6.50 3.07
C PRO A 46 -21.85 7.63 3.95
N ILE A 47 -20.56 7.55 4.31
CA ILE A 47 -19.88 8.67 4.95
C ILE A 47 -19.88 9.76 3.88
N HIS A 48 -20.56 10.88 4.16
CA HIS A 48 -20.38 12.11 3.39
C HIS A 48 -18.95 12.58 3.62
N GLY A 49 -18.04 11.94 2.88
CA GLY A 49 -16.61 12.08 3.02
C GLY A 49 -16.15 13.37 2.36
N SER A 50 -15.29 14.09 3.07
CA SER A 50 -14.48 15.15 2.48
C SER A 50 -13.68 14.64 1.27
N ALA A 51 -13.28 15.55 0.38
CA ALA A 51 -12.68 15.27 -0.92
C ALA A 51 -11.49 14.26 -0.91
N TRP A 52 -10.79 14.10 0.22
CA TRP A 52 -9.72 13.12 0.38
C TRP A 52 -10.17 11.66 0.24
N LEU A 53 -11.43 11.33 0.57
CA LEU A 53 -11.96 9.96 0.44
C LEU A 53 -12.28 9.57 -1.01
N SER A 54 -12.52 10.55 -1.89
CA SER A 54 -12.72 10.30 -3.32
C SER A 54 -11.41 10.15 -4.10
N ARG A 55 -10.26 10.46 -3.49
CA ARG A 55 -8.97 10.39 -4.18
C ARG A 55 -8.50 8.94 -4.28
N PRO A 56 -7.97 8.54 -5.45
CA PRO A 56 -7.49 7.18 -5.66
C PRO A 56 -6.28 6.87 -4.76
N ALA A 57 -6.11 5.60 -4.40
CA ALA A 57 -4.98 5.14 -3.59
C ALA A 57 -3.63 5.30 -4.31
N VAL A 58 -3.62 5.17 -5.63
CA VAL A 58 -2.47 5.45 -6.48
C VAL A 58 -2.57 6.91 -6.94
N PRO A 59 -1.49 7.71 -6.83
CA PRO A 59 -1.51 9.08 -7.32
C PRO A 59 -1.77 9.13 -8.82
N SER A 60 -2.49 10.16 -9.26
CA SER A 60 -2.77 10.33 -10.68
C SER A 60 -1.53 10.85 -11.41
N THR A 61 -1.49 10.65 -12.73
CA THR A 61 -0.42 11.25 -13.56
C THR A 61 -0.43 12.77 -13.46
N GLU A 62 -1.59 13.40 -13.32
CA GLU A 62 -1.72 14.85 -13.21
C GLU A 62 -1.14 15.40 -11.91
N GLU A 63 -1.31 14.66 -10.80
CA GLU A 63 -0.71 15.00 -9.50
C GLU A 63 0.82 14.87 -9.53
N ILE A 64 1.36 13.89 -10.24
CA ILE A 64 2.82 13.70 -10.36
C ILE A 64 3.44 14.76 -11.29
N LEU A 65 2.71 15.20 -12.30
CA LEU A 65 3.18 16.18 -13.29
C LEU A 65 2.96 17.64 -12.84
N ASP A 66 2.38 17.86 -11.66
CA ASP A 66 1.92 19.18 -11.17
C ASP A 66 1.00 19.92 -12.16
N THR A 67 0.21 19.17 -12.93
CA THR A 67 -0.75 19.73 -13.89
C THR A 67 -2.17 19.81 -13.33
N ASP A 68 -2.37 19.37 -12.08
CA ASP A 68 -3.69 19.34 -11.46
C ASP A 68 -4.18 20.76 -11.13
N THR A 69 -4.98 21.31 -12.03
CA THR A 69 -5.58 22.65 -11.91
C THR A 69 -6.64 22.77 -10.81
N ALA A 70 -7.02 21.67 -10.14
CA ALA A 70 -7.98 21.71 -9.04
C ALA A 70 -7.42 22.44 -7.79
N SER A 71 -6.10 22.56 -7.69
CA SER A 71 -5.41 23.27 -6.61
C SER A 71 -5.09 24.69 -7.08
N SER A 72 -6.03 25.64 -6.90
CA SER A 72 -5.94 27.03 -7.37
C SER A 72 -4.81 27.89 -6.75
N ASN A 73 -3.87 27.30 -6.00
CA ASN A 73 -2.78 28.04 -5.36
C ASN A 73 -1.50 27.87 -6.17
N SER A 74 -0.76 28.97 -6.31
CA SER A 74 0.48 29.12 -7.09
C SER A 74 1.34 27.84 -7.13
N ALA A 75 1.77 27.47 -8.35
CA ALA A 75 2.38 26.21 -8.77
C ALA A 75 3.55 25.63 -7.95
N ASP A 76 3.99 26.27 -6.86
CA ASP A 76 5.11 25.83 -6.03
C ASP A 76 4.76 25.58 -4.56
N ILE A 77 3.54 25.88 -4.09
CA ILE A 77 3.19 25.76 -2.66
C ILE A 77 1.97 24.86 -2.47
N VAL A 78 2.21 23.65 -1.94
CA VAL A 78 1.16 22.77 -1.44
C VAL A 78 0.85 23.16 0.01
N GLU A 79 -0.33 23.74 0.23
CA GLU A 79 -0.79 24.12 1.56
C GLU A 79 -1.31 22.89 2.31
N ILE A 80 -0.48 22.32 3.20
CA ILE A 80 -0.82 21.16 4.01
C ILE A 80 -0.95 21.55 5.48
N VAL A 81 -1.98 21.03 6.13
CA VAL A 81 -2.19 21.22 7.56
C VAL A 81 -1.06 20.54 8.35
N PRO A 82 -0.41 21.22 9.30
CA PRO A 82 0.63 20.61 10.10
C PRO A 82 0.08 19.48 10.98
N ASN A 83 0.86 18.39 11.13
CA ASN A 83 0.51 17.22 11.96
C ASN A 83 0.29 17.56 13.45
N LYS A 84 0.81 18.70 13.91
CA LYS A 84 0.69 19.16 15.29
C LYS A 84 -0.09 20.46 15.34
N PRO A 85 -1.43 20.42 15.25
CA PRO A 85 -2.22 21.61 15.50
C PRO A 85 -2.03 22.04 16.96
N GLN A 86 -2.13 23.34 17.21
CA GLN A 86 -2.08 23.86 18.57
C GLN A 86 -3.38 23.50 19.30
N GLY A 87 -3.39 22.35 19.99
CA GLY A 87 -4.54 21.86 20.75
C GLY A 87 -5.09 20.53 20.23
N ALA A 88 -6.32 20.20 20.63
CA ALA A 88 -7.01 19.01 20.14
C ALA A 88 -7.56 19.24 18.73
N TRP A 89 -7.62 18.18 17.92
CA TRP A 89 -8.29 18.21 16.62
C TRP A 89 -9.79 18.46 16.79
N GLU A 90 -10.36 19.28 15.90
CA GLU A 90 -11.79 19.66 15.94
C GLU A 90 -12.73 18.46 15.79
N SER A 91 -12.31 17.47 15.00
CA SER A 91 -13.06 16.23 14.79
C SER A 91 -12.15 15.10 14.34
N LYS A 92 -12.67 13.87 14.40
CA LYS A 92 -11.98 12.69 13.86
C LYS A 92 -11.72 12.83 12.35
N GLU A 93 -12.67 13.38 11.61
CA GLU A 93 -12.52 13.58 10.16
C GLU A 93 -11.42 14.61 9.86
N ALA A 94 -11.33 15.70 10.62
CA ALA A 94 -10.25 16.70 10.45
C ALA A 94 -8.86 16.11 10.71
N TYR A 95 -8.73 15.24 11.71
CA TYR A 95 -7.49 14.51 11.97
C TYR A 95 -7.15 13.55 10.82
N LEU A 96 -8.12 12.74 10.38
CA LEU A 96 -7.88 11.75 9.32
C LEU A 96 -7.58 12.41 7.98
N SER A 97 -8.28 13.49 7.63
CA SER A 97 -8.02 14.24 6.41
C SER A 97 -6.63 14.85 6.40
N ALA A 98 -6.21 15.47 7.51
CA ALA A 98 -4.88 16.07 7.62
C ALA A 98 -3.78 15.00 7.55
N GLN A 99 -3.97 13.88 8.25
CA GLN A 99 -3.03 12.76 8.21
C GLN A 99 -2.91 12.16 6.80
N TYR A 100 -4.03 12.06 6.09
CA TYR A 100 -4.05 11.60 4.72
C TYR A 100 -3.27 12.51 3.78
N GLU A 101 -3.53 13.83 3.82
CA GLU A 101 -2.84 14.79 2.95
C GLU A 101 -1.34 14.84 3.22
N LEU A 102 -0.93 14.75 4.49
CA LEU A 102 0.49 14.66 4.88
C LEU A 102 1.17 13.42 4.29
N LEU A 103 0.54 12.25 4.41
CA LEU A 103 1.08 11.00 3.88
C LEU A 103 1.09 10.98 2.34
N ARG A 104 0.06 11.56 1.72
CA ARG A 104 -0.03 11.66 0.26
C ARG A 104 1.09 12.55 -0.27
N GLU A 105 1.36 13.67 0.37
CA GLU A 105 2.47 14.56 -0.01
C GLU A 105 3.83 13.91 0.20
N ASP A 106 4.07 13.25 1.35
CA ASP A 106 5.34 12.58 1.63
C ASP A 106 5.68 11.53 0.55
N ALA A 107 4.66 10.90 -0.03
CA ALA A 107 4.81 9.99 -1.17
C ALA A 107 4.93 10.71 -2.54
N LEU A 108 4.23 11.83 -2.74
CA LEU A 108 4.20 12.56 -4.01
C LEU A 108 5.42 13.45 -4.24
N GLN A 109 5.89 14.14 -3.21
CA GLN A 109 7.03 15.04 -3.27
C GLN A 109 8.26 14.42 -3.97
N PRO A 110 8.75 13.22 -3.59
CA PRO A 110 9.90 12.62 -4.26
C PRO A 110 9.62 12.28 -5.73
N LEU A 111 8.38 11.92 -6.09
CA LEU A 111 7.98 11.63 -7.47
C LEU A 111 8.00 12.89 -8.33
N ARG A 112 7.43 13.99 -7.81
CA ARG A 112 7.43 15.29 -8.49
C ARG A 112 8.86 15.80 -8.70
N MET A 113 9.70 15.70 -7.66
CA MET A 113 11.11 16.04 -7.75
C MET A 113 11.87 15.18 -8.77
N ALA A 114 11.58 13.87 -8.84
CA ALA A 114 12.19 12.98 -9.80
C ALA A 114 11.84 13.35 -11.25
N VAL A 115 10.56 13.61 -11.52
CA VAL A 115 10.10 14.04 -12.85
C VAL A 115 10.68 15.40 -13.23
N ALA A 116 10.71 16.35 -12.31
CA ALA A 116 11.30 17.67 -12.55
C ALA A 116 12.78 17.56 -12.91
N ARG A 117 13.54 16.75 -12.17
CA ARG A 117 14.97 16.50 -12.46
C ARG A 117 15.19 15.80 -13.80
N MET A 118 14.37 14.81 -14.13
CA MET A 118 14.43 14.12 -15.41
C MET A 118 14.16 15.07 -16.59
N ARG A 119 13.22 16.03 -16.45
CA ARG A 119 12.97 17.05 -17.48
C ARG A 119 14.17 17.95 -17.73
N ILE A 120 14.98 18.21 -16.71
CA ILE A 120 16.19 19.05 -16.82
C ILE A 120 17.34 18.25 -17.46
N THR A 121 17.52 17.00 -17.05
CA THR A 121 18.59 16.12 -17.55
C THR A 121 18.01 14.76 -17.95
N PRO A 122 17.52 14.60 -19.20
CA PRO A 122 16.87 13.37 -19.65
C PRO A 122 17.87 12.21 -19.83
N GLU A 123 19.11 12.50 -20.17
CA GLU A 123 20.20 11.51 -20.34
C GLU A 123 20.93 11.20 -19.02
N GLY A 124 20.39 11.65 -17.88
CA GLY A 124 21.00 11.43 -16.57
C GLY A 124 20.91 9.97 -16.14
N ASN A 125 22.03 9.41 -15.71
CA ASN A 125 22.08 8.08 -15.10
C ASN A 125 21.94 8.19 -13.58
N GLU A 126 21.83 7.05 -12.88
CA GLU A 126 21.74 7.00 -11.42
C GLU A 126 22.89 7.78 -10.71
N GLU A 127 24.09 7.74 -11.28
CA GLU A 127 25.24 8.54 -10.83
C GLU A 127 25.01 10.05 -10.91
N THR A 128 24.37 10.51 -12.00
CA THR A 128 24.02 11.92 -12.22
C THR A 128 23.04 12.43 -11.16
N PHE A 129 22.21 11.54 -10.62
CA PHE A 129 21.24 11.86 -9.57
C PHE A 129 21.69 11.45 -8.16
N CYS A 130 22.98 11.19 -7.94
CA CYS A 130 23.53 10.78 -6.63
C CYS A 130 22.78 9.57 -6.03
N ALA A 131 22.49 8.57 -6.87
CA ALA A 131 21.75 7.36 -6.50
C ALA A 131 20.33 7.58 -5.94
N SER A 132 19.73 8.75 -6.18
CA SER A 132 18.35 9.04 -5.73
C SER A 132 17.28 8.67 -6.77
N ILE A 133 17.62 8.64 -8.06
CA ILE A 133 16.70 8.40 -9.17
C ILE A 133 17.37 7.44 -10.15
N GLY A 134 16.69 6.32 -10.47
CA GLY A 134 17.16 5.32 -11.42
C GLY A 134 16.03 4.89 -12.35
N ILE A 135 16.28 4.88 -13.65
CA ILE A 135 15.36 4.36 -14.67
C ILE A 135 15.84 2.97 -15.04
N TYR A 136 15.01 1.96 -14.77
CA TYR A 136 15.32 0.58 -15.09
C TYR A 136 14.44 0.11 -16.24
N ASP A 137 15.09 -0.48 -17.25
CA ASP A 137 14.37 -1.20 -18.28
C ASP A 137 13.73 -2.46 -17.71
N LYS A 138 12.60 -2.85 -18.32
CA LYS A 138 11.99 -4.14 -18.00
C LYS A 138 12.99 -5.24 -18.30
N ALA A 139 13.23 -6.11 -17.32
CA ALA A 139 14.01 -7.31 -17.54
C ALA A 139 13.32 -8.15 -18.62
N SER A 140 13.85 -8.11 -19.85
CA SER A 140 13.46 -9.06 -20.88
C SER A 140 13.94 -10.43 -20.43
N GLU A 141 13.02 -11.38 -20.25
CA GLU A 141 13.39 -12.77 -20.01
C GLU A 141 14.35 -13.21 -21.12
N LEU A 142 15.57 -13.55 -20.71
CA LEU A 142 16.61 -14.06 -21.59
C LEU A 142 16.07 -15.35 -22.24
N PRO A 143 15.95 -15.46 -23.57
CA PRO A 143 15.48 -16.68 -24.19
C PRO A 143 16.40 -17.84 -23.77
N PRO A 144 15.85 -19.04 -23.47
CA PRO A 144 16.66 -20.17 -23.05
C PRO A 144 17.69 -20.45 -24.13
N ALA A 145 18.96 -20.45 -23.74
CA ALA A 145 20.10 -20.66 -24.62
C ALA A 145 19.83 -21.85 -25.56
N ALA A 146 19.70 -21.55 -26.86
CA ALA A 146 19.61 -22.57 -27.89
C ALA A 146 20.88 -23.42 -27.80
N ILE A 147 20.71 -24.66 -27.35
CA ILE A 147 21.73 -25.71 -27.40
C ILE A 147 22.13 -25.84 -28.88
N ARG A 148 23.30 -25.31 -29.24
CA ARG A 148 23.88 -25.50 -30.58
C ARG A 148 24.23 -26.99 -30.71
N PRO A 149 23.72 -27.72 -31.71
CA PRO A 149 24.25 -29.05 -32.00
C PRO A 149 25.65 -28.88 -32.58
N THR A 150 26.65 -29.39 -31.88
CA THR A 150 27.97 -29.64 -32.41
C THR A 150 27.85 -30.67 -33.54
N TYR A 151 28.18 -30.26 -34.76
CA TYR A 151 28.57 -31.17 -35.84
C TYR A 151 30.09 -31.09 -36.01
#